data_AF-A0A5M4AAN0-F1
#
_entry.id   AF-A0A5M4AAN0-F1
#
_cell.length_a   1.000
_cell.length_b   1.000
_cell.length_c   1.000
_cell.angle_alpha   90.00
_cell.angle_beta   90.00
_cell.angle_gamma   90.00
#
_symmetry.space_group_name_H-M   'P 1'
#
loop_
_entity.id
_entity.type
_entity.pdbx_description
1 polymer ?
#
loop_
_entity_poly.entity_id
_entity_poly.type
_entity_poly.pdbx_seq_one_letter_code
_entity_poly.pdbx_strand_id
1 'polypeptide(L)' 'MTSPKSAFYFAEKTKPDVMELDIDNTIKSEFDQRELTGKLIPLVINVTGKEQLKDVLTIVEYKKRLK' A
#
# COMPACT_ATOMS: atom_id res chain seq x y z
N MET A 1 9.57 -20.87 4.62
CA MET A 1 8.82 -20.06 5.61
C MET A 1 8.31 -18.84 4.87
N THR A 2 7.00 -18.68 4.65
CA THR A 2 6.44 -17.52 3.96
C THR A 2 6.35 -16.34 4.92
N SER A 3 6.93 -15.20 4.54
CA SER A 3 6.78 -13.94 5.27
C SER A 3 5.32 -13.47 5.24
N PRO A 4 4.79 -12.87 6.32
CA PRO A 4 3.47 -12.25 6.32
C PRO A 4 3.35 -11.18 5.23
N LYS A 5 2.20 -11.14 4.55
CA LYS A 5 1.87 -10.10 3.58
C LYS A 5 0.69 -9.29 4.09
N SER A 6 0.79 -7.98 3.99
CA SER A 6 -0.33 -7.06 4.24
C SER A 6 -0.80 -6.50 2.90
N ALA A 7 -2.10 -6.53 2.65
CA ALA A 7 -2.68 -5.99 1.43
C ALA A 7 -3.72 -4.92 1.77
N PHE A 8 -3.63 -3.78 1.08
CA PHE A 8 -4.55 -2.66 1.18
C PHE A 8 -5.12 -2.37 -0.20
N TYR A 9 -6.42 -2.11 -0.28
CA TYR A 9 -7.11 -1.94 -1.55
C TYR A 9 -7.57 -0.50 -1.72
N PHE A 10 -7.19 0.15 -2.81
CA PHE A 10 -7.45 1.57 -3.08
C PHE A 10 -8.25 1.77 -4.34
N ALA A 11 -9.11 2.78 -4.39
CA ALA A 11 -9.75 3.17 -5.64
C ALA A 11 -8.78 3.99 -6.49
N GLU A 12 -8.98 4.03 -7.82
CA GLU A 12 -8.21 4.89 -8.74
C GLU A 12 -8.16 6.35 -8.26
N LYS A 13 -9.29 6.88 -7.77
CA LYS A 13 -9.37 8.26 -7.25
C LYS A 13 -8.45 8.55 -6.06
N THR A 14 -8.07 7.52 -5.30
CA THR A 14 -7.16 7.64 -4.14
C THR A 14 -5.70 7.31 -4.50
N LYS A 15 -5.43 6.91 -5.75
CA LYS A 15 -4.07 6.57 -6.22
C LYS A 15 -3.10 7.76 -6.09
N PRO A 16 -3.44 9.00 -6.51
CA PRO A 16 -2.53 10.14 -6.38
C PRO A 16 -2.09 10.37 -4.93
N ASP A 17 -3.04 10.41 -3.99
CA ASP A 17 -2.76 10.58 -2.56
C ASP A 17 -1.84 9.48 -1.99
N VAL A 18 -2.00 8.23 -2.45
CA VAL A 18 -1.12 7.11 -2.04
C VAL A 18 0.31 7.31 -2.56
N MET A 19 0.47 7.85 -3.77
CA MET A 19 1.80 8.13 -4.36
C MET A 19 2.54 9.25 -3.62
N GLU A 20 1.84 10.10 -2.88
CA GLU A 20 2.41 11.17 -2.06
C GLU A 20 2.82 10.73 -0.65
N LEU A 21 2.40 9.54 -0.18
CA LEU A 21 2.75 9.05 1.16
C LEU A 21 4.26 8.87 1.35
N ASP A 22 4.78 9.15 2.54
CA ASP A 22 6.17 8.82 2.92
C ASP A 22 6.32 7.31 3.20
N ILE A 23 6.32 6.52 2.12
CA ILE A 23 6.54 5.07 2.10
C ILE A 23 7.56 4.70 1.03
N ASP A 24 8.14 3.50 1.14
CA ASP A 24 9.16 3.00 0.21
C ASP A 24 8.76 3.14 -1.28
N ASN A 25 9.67 3.68 -2.09
CA ASN A 25 9.43 3.92 -3.51
C ASN A 25 9.19 2.64 -4.33
N THR A 26 9.70 1.50 -3.87
CA THR A 26 9.43 0.19 -4.46
C THR A 26 7.97 -0.18 -4.28
N ILE A 27 7.39 0.06 -3.09
CA ILE A 27 5.97 -0.17 -2.82
C ILE A 27 5.11 0.70 -3.76
N LYS A 28 5.49 1.97 -3.95
CA LYS A 28 4.81 2.89 -4.87
C LYS A 28 4.90 2.43 -6.32
N SER A 29 6.10 2.01 -6.75
CA SER A 29 6.34 1.55 -8.12
C SER A 29 5.56 0.27 -8.42
N GLU A 30 5.53 -0.70 -7.49
CA GLU A 30 4.72 -1.90 -7.60
C GLU A 30 3.24 -1.56 -7.63
N PHE A 31 2.76 -0.68 -6.74
CA PHE A 31 1.37 -0.23 -6.71
C PHE A 31 0.93 0.45 -8.01
N ASP A 32 1.80 1.27 -8.60
CA ASP A 32 1.49 1.99 -9.85
C ASP A 32 1.31 1.04 -11.04
N GLN A 33 2.07 -0.06 -11.05
CA GLN A 33 2.05 -1.09 -12.10
C GLN A 33 0.97 -2.16 -11.89
N ARG A 34 0.31 -2.20 -10.73
CA ARG A 34 -0.67 -3.24 -10.41
C ARG A 34 -1.99 -3.03 -11.14
N GLU A 35 -2.49 -4.12 -11.70
CA GLU A 35 -3.83 -4.15 -12.27
C GLU A 35 -4.92 -4.06 -11.19
N LEU A 36 -6.07 -3.55 -11.61
CA LEU A 36 -7.28 -3.53 -10.79
C LEU A 36 -7.76 -4.94 -10.46
N THR A 37 -8.03 -5.17 -9.18
CA THR A 37 -8.88 -6.28 -8.72
C THR A 37 -10.32 -5.77 -8.61
N GLY A 38 -11.09 -5.96 -9.68
CA GLY A 38 -12.43 -5.40 -9.79
C GLY A 38 -12.38 -3.87 -9.98
N LYS A 39 -12.63 -3.11 -8.90
CA LYS A 39 -12.58 -1.63 -8.89
C LYS A 39 -11.44 -1.06 -8.03
N LEU A 40 -10.62 -1.93 -7.46
CA LEU A 40 -9.62 -1.54 -6.48
C LEU A 40 -8.22 -2.00 -6.92
N ILE A 41 -7.24 -1.13 -6.74
CA ILE A 41 -5.83 -1.42 -6.94
C ILE A 41 -5.27 -1.99 -5.61
N PRO A 42 -4.70 -3.20 -5.62
CA PRO A 42 -4.03 -3.74 -4.44
C PRO A 42 -2.63 -3.14 -4.26
N LEU A 43 -2.37 -2.58 -3.09
CA LEU A 43 -1.05 -2.26 -2.58
C LEU A 43 -0.64 -3.38 -1.61
N VAL A 44 0.45 -4.08 -1.91
CA VAL A 44 0.91 -5.22 -1.11
C VAL A 44 2.27 -4.91 -0.51
N ILE A 45 2.40 -5.13 0.80
CA ILE A 45 3.66 -5.05 1.52
C ILE A 45 4.05 -6.44 1.99
N ASN A 46 5.24 -6.89 1.61
CA ASN A 46 5.84 -8.10 2.15
C ASN A 46 6.59 -7.76 3.44
N VAL A 47 6.09 -8.22 4.59
CA VAL A 47 6.66 -7.90 5.90
C VAL A 47 7.71 -8.95 6.24
N THR A 48 8.97 -8.63 5.93
CA THR A 48 10.12 -9.51 6.22
C THR A 48 10.87 -9.09 7.49
N GLY A 49 10.61 -7.89 8.02
CA GLY A 49 11.20 -7.36 9.23
C GLY A 49 10.44 -6.17 9.82
N LYS A 50 11.05 -5.48 10.78
CA LYS A 50 10.47 -4.31 11.44
C LYS A 50 10.49 -3.05 10.57
N GLU A 51 11.43 -2.99 9.63
CA GLU A 51 11.62 -1.85 8.70
C GLU A 51 10.32 -1.51 7.98
N GLN A 52 9.58 -2.52 7.51
CA GLN A 52 8.34 -2.35 6.74
C GLN A 52 7.13 -1.95 7.60
N LEU A 53 7.23 -2.00 8.93
CA LEU A 53 6.12 -1.61 9.81
C LEU A 53 5.83 -0.12 9.71
N LYS A 54 6.84 0.71 9.43
CA LYS A 54 6.63 2.15 9.19
C LYS A 54 5.65 2.34 8.03
N ASP A 55 5.90 1.70 6.89
CA ASP A 55 5.04 1.81 5.70
C ASP A 55 3.64 1.28 5.96
N VAL A 56 3.53 0.13 6.63
CA VAL A 56 2.23 -0.44 7.02
C VAL A 56 1.44 0.54 7.88
N LEU A 57 2.06 1.15 8.88
CA LEU A 57 1.41 2.12 9.76
C LEU A 57 1.00 3.39 9.02
N THR A 58 1.88 3.96 8.19
CA THR A 58 1.57 5.12 7.35
C THR A 58 0.33 4.89 6.49
N ILE A 59 0.24 3.71 5.86
CA ILE A 59 -0.89 3.33 5.03
C ILE A 59 -2.17 3.13 5.85
N VAL A 60 -2.08 2.48 7.01
CA VAL A 60 -3.21 2.30 7.93
C VAL A 60 -3.76 3.65 8.39
N GLU A 61 -2.90 4.60 8.75
CA GLU A 61 -3.30 5.94 9.15
C GLU A 61 -3.98 6.70 8.01
N TYR A 62 -3.45 6.61 6.80
CA TYR A 62 -4.10 7.17 5.61
C TYR A 62 -5.49 6.55 5.40
N LYS A 63 -5.59 5.22 5.40
CA LYS A 63 -6.86 4.47 5.28
C LYS A 63 -7.90 4.91 6.31
N LYS A 64 -7.50 5.15 7.56
CA LYS A 64 -8.40 5.62 8.63
C LYS A 64 -8.96 7.03 8.39
N ARG A 65 -8.27 7.87 7.61
CA ARG A 65 -8.71 9.23 7.25
C ARG A 65 -9.64 9.26 6.04
N LEU A 66 -9.63 8.20 5.22
CA LEU A 66 -10.56 8.05 4.10
C LEU A 66 -11.98 7.86 4.66
N LYS A 67 -12.86 8.83 4.41
CA LYS A 67 -14.28 8.78 4.77
C LYS A 67 -15.08 7.85 3.85
#